data_AF-A0A951LUQ5-F1
#
_entry.id   AF-A0A951LUQ5-F1
#
_cell.length_a   1.000
_cell.length_b   1.000
_cell.length_c   1.000
_cell.angle_alpha   90.00
_cell.angle_beta   90.00
_cell.angle_gamma   90.00
#
_symmetry.space_group_name_H-M   'P 1'
#
loop_
_entity.id
_entity.type
_entity.pdbx_description
1 polymer ?
#
loop_
_entity_poly.entity_id
_entity_poly.type
_entity_poly.pdbx_seq_one_letter_code
_entity_poly.pdbx_strand_id
1 'polypeptide(L)'
;MVRGQALAMEGLMQRLLARAADDAGLRTALGEAQATWLRNRDAECRVDTWESASGTAAGTEWLYCLQRRNAARIAELRRRVETP
;
A
#
# COMPACT_ATOMS: atom_id res chain seq x y z
N MET A 1 -6.60 12.55 -3.69
CA MET A 1 -7.10 11.21 -3.32
C MET A 1 -6.00 10.30 -2.73
N VAL A 2 -4.86 10.13 -3.40
CA VAL A 2 -3.74 9.24 -2.95
C VAL A 2 -3.25 9.54 -1.53
N ARG A 3 -3.15 10.82 -1.14
CA ARG A 3 -2.77 11.22 0.24
C ARG A 3 -3.70 10.66 1.32
N GLY A 4 -5.02 10.66 1.08
CA GLY A 4 -5.99 10.10 2.04
C GLY A 4 -5.84 8.58 2.19
N GLN A 5 -5.52 7.88 1.10
CA GLN A 5 -5.26 6.44 1.13
C GLN A 5 -3.95 6.12 1.87
N ALA A 6 -2.92 6.95 1.73
CA ALA A 6 -1.67 6.79 2.47
C ALA A 6 -1.90 6.87 3.99
N LEU A 7 -2.63 7.90 4.45
CA LEU A 7 -2.99 8.06 5.87
C LEU A 7 -3.85 6.89 6.38
N ALA A 8 -4.79 6.39 5.56
CA ALA A 8 -5.60 5.23 5.92
C ALA A 8 -4.76 3.95 6.07
N MET A 9 -3.82 3.70 5.16
CA MET A 9 -2.88 2.57 5.27
C MET A 9 -1.99 2.68 6.50
N GLU A 10 -1.45 3.88 6.76
CA GLU A 10 -0.60 4.13 7.93
C GLU A 10 -1.37 3.86 9.23
N GLY A 11 -2.60 4.39 9.36
CA GLY A 11 -3.43 4.13 10.54
C GLY A 11 -3.74 2.64 10.76
N LEU A 12 -3.96 1.87 9.70
CA LEU A 12 -4.17 0.42 9.80
C LEU A 12 -2.88 -0.32 10.19
N MET A 13 -1.74 0.06 9.61
CA MET A 13 -0.46 -0.52 9.98
C MET A 13 -0.10 -0.24 11.43
N GLN A 14 -0.35 0.97 11.94
CA GLN A 14 -0.13 1.29 13.34
C GLN A 14 -0.97 0.42 14.27
N ARG A 15 -2.23 0.12 13.91
CA ARG A 15 -3.07 -0.81 14.68
C ARG A 15 -2.50 -2.23 14.68
N LEU A 16 -2.02 -2.73 13.55
CA LEU A 16 -1.37 -4.06 13.47
C LEU A 16 -0.09 -4.11 14.30
N LEU A 17 0.74 -3.07 14.23
CA LEU A 17 1.96 -2.95 15.03
C LEU A 17 1.68 -2.88 16.52
N ALA A 18 0.61 -2.19 16.94
CA ALA A 18 0.17 -2.13 18.32
C ALA A 18 -0.32 -3.50 18.83
N ARG A 19 -0.98 -4.31 17.99
CA ARG A 19 -1.37 -5.69 18.35
C ARG A 19 -0.18 -6.62 18.50
N ALA A 20 0.85 -6.41 17.69
CA ALA A 20 2.10 -7.15 17.77
C ALA A 20 3.06 -6.57 18.83
N ALA A 21 2.60 -5.71 19.75
CA ALA A 21 3.49 -4.94 20.64
C ALA A 21 4.56 -5.79 21.35
N ASP A 22 4.15 -6.99 21.80
CA ASP A 22 4.99 -7.94 22.55
C ASP A 22 5.69 -8.99 21.66
N ASP A 23 5.44 -8.98 20.35
CA ASP A 23 6.07 -9.87 19.37
C ASP A 23 6.95 -9.04 18.41
N ALA A 24 8.22 -8.89 18.79
CA ALA A 24 9.21 -8.15 18.00
C ALA A 24 9.45 -8.76 16.61
N GLY A 25 9.32 -10.09 16.47
CA GLY A 25 9.46 -10.79 15.20
C GLY A 25 8.32 -10.42 14.25
N LEU A 26 7.08 -10.51 14.74
CA LEU A 26 5.89 -10.13 13.98
C LEU A 26 5.87 -8.63 13.64
N ARG A 27 6.29 -7.75 14.55
CA ARG A 27 6.42 -6.30 14.27
C ARG A 27 7.37 -6.03 13.12
N THR A 28 8.54 -6.67 13.14
CA THR A 28 9.54 -6.56 12.08
C THR A 28 8.96 -7.05 10.76
N ALA A 29 8.35 -8.24 10.76
CA ALA A 29 7.74 -8.82 9.57
C ALA A 29 6.62 -7.94 8.98
N LEU A 30 5.77 -7.33 9.83
CA LEU A 30 4.72 -6.39 9.40
C LEU A 30 5.31 -5.15 8.73
N GLY A 31 6.36 -4.57 9.32
CA GLY A 31 7.07 -3.42 8.75
C GLY A 31 7.71 -3.75 7.40
N GLU A 32 8.43 -4.86 7.33
CA GLU A 32 9.08 -5.33 6.10
C GLU A 32 8.08 -5.67 4.99
N ALA A 33 6.98 -6.33 5.33
CA ALA A 33 5.92 -6.65 4.39
C ALA A 33 5.29 -5.38 3.80
N GLN A 34 5.04 -4.36 4.63
CA GLN A 34 4.51 -3.08 4.16
C GLN A 34 5.51 -2.32 3.28
N ALA A 35 6.79 -2.26 3.67
CA ALA A 35 7.83 -1.61 2.87
C ALA A 35 8.03 -2.30 1.51
N THR A 36 8.01 -3.63 1.50
CA THR A 36 8.11 -4.43 0.27
C THR A 36 6.92 -4.22 -0.63
N TRP A 37 5.71 -4.17 -0.06
CA TRP A 37 4.50 -3.88 -0.82
C TRP A 37 4.54 -2.50 -1.50
N LEU A 38 5.04 -1.46 -0.82
CA LEU A 38 5.19 -0.12 -1.42
C LEU A 38 6.12 -0.13 -2.63
N ARG A 39 7.28 -0.79 -2.51
CA ARG A 39 8.23 -0.94 -3.62
C ARG A 39 7.61 -1.70 -4.79
N ASN A 40 6.90 -2.80 -4.50
CA ASN A 40 6.22 -3.58 -5.53
C ASN A 40 5.12 -2.78 -6.22
N ARG A 41 4.31 -2.02 -5.46
CA ARG A 41 3.29 -1.14 -6.02
C ARG A 41 3.88 -0.17 -7.04
N ASP A 42 4.98 0.49 -6.71
CA ASP A 42 5.59 1.49 -7.57
C ASP A 42 6.21 0.84 -8.82
N ALA A 43 6.82 -0.34 -8.68
CA ALA A 43 7.32 -1.13 -9.80
C ALA A 43 6.19 -1.58 -10.74
N GLU A 44 5.12 -2.15 -10.19
CA GLU A 44 3.94 -2.59 -10.95
C GLU A 44 3.26 -1.42 -11.65
N CYS A 45 3.10 -0.27 -10.98
CA CYS A 45 2.52 0.90 -11.64
C CYS A 45 3.40 1.42 -12.77
N ARG A 46 4.72 1.30 -12.67
CA ARG A 46 5.62 1.66 -13.77
C ARG A 46 5.44 0.74 -14.97
N VAL A 47 5.23 -0.55 -14.73
CA VAL A 47 4.96 -1.54 -15.78
C VAL A 47 3.58 -1.30 -16.40
N ASP A 48 2.54 -1.20 -15.57
CA ASP A 48 1.14 -1.01 -15.99
C ASP A 48 0.96 0.25 -16.85
N THR A 49 1.76 1.29 -16.61
CA THR A 49 1.65 2.57 -17.33
C THR A 49 2.76 2.81 -18.35
N TRP A 50 3.55 1.77 -18.68
CA TRP A 50 4.71 1.88 -19.58
C TRP A 50 4.34 2.48 -20.94
N GLU A 51 3.25 2.01 -21.57
CA GLU A 51 2.82 2.46 -22.90
C GLU A 51 2.40 3.94 -22.92
N SER A 52 1.95 4.44 -21.78
CA SER A 52 1.51 5.83 -21.61
C SER A 52 2.64 6.74 -21.15
N ALA A 53 3.84 6.24 -20.88
CA ALA A 53 4.92 6.96 -20.19
C ALA A 53 5.41 8.22 -20.92
N SER A 54 5.28 8.28 -22.25
CA SER A 54 5.65 9.44 -23.09
C SER A 54 4.45 10.29 -23.52
N GLY A 55 3.23 9.94 -23.12
CA GLY A 55 2.00 10.62 -23.50
C GLY A 55 1.52 11.63 -22.44
N THR A 56 0.59 12.50 -22.83
CA THR A 56 -0.05 13.46 -21.91
C THR A 56 -0.88 12.78 -20.81
N ALA A 57 -1.24 11.51 -20.99
CA ALA A 57 -1.96 10.70 -20.02
C ALA A 57 -1.07 10.04 -18.95
N ALA A 58 0.28 10.09 -19.08
CA ALA A 58 1.22 9.37 -18.22
C ALA A 58 0.94 9.57 -16.71
N GLY A 59 0.77 10.83 -16.29
CA GLY A 59 0.52 11.17 -14.89
C GLY A 59 -0.83 10.68 -14.39
N THR A 60 -1.85 10.69 -15.25
CA THR A 60 -3.20 10.26 -14.93
C THR A 60 -3.27 8.74 -14.77
N GLU A 61 -2.68 7.98 -15.71
CA GLU A 61 -2.60 6.52 -15.64
C GLU A 61 -1.83 6.05 -14.40
N TRP A 62 -0.71 6.73 -14.08
CA TRP A 62 0.03 6.46 -12.86
C TRP A 62 -0.82 6.66 -11.60
N LEU A 63 -1.55 7.78 -11.53
CA LEU A 63 -2.44 8.07 -10.40
C LEU A 63 -3.56 7.04 -10.28
N TYR A 64 -4.14 6.58 -11.38
CA TYR A 64 -5.16 5.53 -11.37
C TYR A 64 -4.59 4.19 -10.88
N CYS A 65 -3.39 3.81 -11.32
CA CYS A 65 -2.74 2.61 -10.81
C CYS A 65 -2.53 2.68 -9.30
N LEU A 66 -1.97 3.79 -8.81
CA LEU A 66 -1.77 4.01 -7.38
C LEU A 66 -3.09 3.91 -6.60
N GLN A 67 -4.16 4.55 -7.09
CA GLN A 67 -5.46 4.53 -6.43
C GLN A 67 -6.00 3.11 -6.29
N ARG A 68 -5.97 2.31 -7.36
CA ARG A 68 -6.44 0.93 -7.40
C ARG A 68 -5.64 0.05 -6.45
N ARG A 69 -4.31 0.09 -6.52
CA ARG A 69 -3.43 -0.74 -5.69
C ARG A 69 -3.54 -0.35 -4.20
N ASN A 70 -3.58 0.94 -3.89
CA ASN A 70 -3.77 1.42 -2.52
C ASN A 70 -5.13 0.99 -1.95
N ALA A 71 -6.23 1.05 -2.73
CA ALA A 71 -7.55 0.61 -2.28
C ALA A 71 -7.55 -0.89 -1.92
N ALA A 72 -6.93 -1.73 -2.76
CA ALA A 72 -6.81 -3.16 -2.50
C ALA A 72 -6.01 -3.45 -1.21
N ARG A 73 -4.90 -2.73 -0.98
CA ARG A 73 -4.09 -2.88 0.23
C ARG A 73 -4.83 -2.41 1.48
N ILE A 74 -5.57 -1.30 1.41
CA ILE A 74 -6.42 -0.85 2.52
C ILE A 74 -7.43 -1.94 2.90
N ALA A 75 -8.09 -2.55 1.91
CA ALA A 75 -9.06 -3.62 2.18
C ALA A 75 -8.40 -4.85 2.82
N GLU A 76 -7.20 -5.23 2.37
CA GLU A 76 -6.41 -6.31 2.98
C GLU A 76 -6.01 -5.99 4.43
N LEU A 77 -5.45 -4.80 4.67
CA LEU A 77 -5.04 -4.38 6.00
C LEU A 77 -6.22 -4.26 6.97
N ARG A 78 -7.38 -3.78 6.50
CA ARG A 78 -8.62 -3.79 7.28
C ARG A 78 -9.01 -5.20 7.70
N ARG A 79 -9.02 -6.16 6.78
CA ARG A 79 -9.32 -7.56 7.11
C ARG A 79 -8.37 -8.11 8.18
N ARG A 80 -7.06 -7.83 8.08
CA ARG A 80 -6.08 -8.25 9.10
C ARG A 80 -6.33 -7.60 10.46
N VAL A 81 -6.79 -6.36 10.49
CA VAL A 81 -7.19 -5.67 11.74
C VAL A 81 -8.54 -6.17 12.25
N GLU A 82 -9.46 -6.59 11.40
CA GLU A 82 -10.79 -7.04 11.83
C GLU A 82 -10.80 -8.53 12.22
N THR A 83 -9.84 -9.30 11.72
CA THR A 83 -9.67 -10.71 12.11
C THR A 83 -9.06 -10.77 13.52
N PRO A 84 -9.68 -11.52 14.47
CA PRO A 84 -9.19 -11.69 15.83
C PRO A 84 -7.83 -12.38 15.89
#